data_AF-A0A953JLW3-F1
#
_entry.id   AF-A0A953JLW3-F1
#
_cell.length_a   1.000
_cell.length_b   1.000
_cell.length_c   1.000
_cell.angle_alpha   90.00
_cell.angle_beta   90.00
_cell.angle_gamma   90.00
#
_symmetry.space_group_name_H-M   'P 1'
#
loop_
_entity.id
_entity.type
_entity.pdbx_description
1 polymer ?
#
loop_
_entity_poly.entity_id
_entity_poly.type
_entity_poly.pdbx_seq_one_letter_code
_entity_poly.pdbx_strand_id
1 'polypeptide(L)'
;RPHLAAMICIRFPIVSKWAERNRIAFTTYTDLSAKEPVLDLLRAEVEKVNATLPEPQRIRDFVLLYKELDADDEELTRTRKVRRGVIGRKYGDIIEAIYRGDRAIPVDTTITFQDGTKQRIRTTLQVVSMREGAPMALAAE
;
A
#
# COMPACT_ATOMS: atom_id res chain seq x y z
N ARG A 1 -4.16 -15.07 -12.04
CA ARG A 1 -4.63 -14.96 -10.64
C ARG A 1 -6.14 -14.73 -10.65
N PRO A 2 -6.93 -15.18 -9.65
CA PRO A 2 -8.39 -15.32 -9.75
C PRO A 2 -9.20 -14.01 -9.69
N HIS A 3 -8.59 -12.91 -9.28
CA HIS A 3 -9.19 -11.58 -9.21
C HIS A 3 -8.12 -10.51 -9.38
N LEU A 4 -8.53 -9.25 -9.54
CA LEU A 4 -7.61 -8.12 -9.53
C LEU A 4 -7.31 -7.67 -8.11
N ALA A 5 -6.02 -7.54 -7.81
CA ALA A 5 -5.54 -6.93 -6.59
C ALA A 5 -4.57 -5.78 -6.91
N ALA A 6 -4.45 -4.84 -5.99
CA ALA A 6 -3.61 -3.66 -6.17
C ALA A 6 -2.61 -3.47 -5.03
N MET A 7 -1.41 -3.01 -5.38
CA MET A 7 -0.48 -2.41 -4.45
C MET A 7 -0.46 -0.91 -4.73
N ILE A 8 -0.78 -0.11 -3.72
CA ILE A 8 -0.95 1.34 -3.86
C ILE A 8 0.23 2.04 -3.19
N CYS A 9 0.79 3.05 -3.86
CA CYS A 9 1.63 4.06 -3.22
C CYS A 9 0.87 5.38 -3.20
N ILE A 10 0.78 6.00 -2.02
CA ILE A 10 0.32 7.39 -1.91
C ILE A 10 1.42 8.35 -2.36
N ARG A 11 1.01 9.51 -2.88
CA ARG A 11 1.90 10.66 -3.03
C ARG A 11 2.04 11.32 -1.67
N PHE A 12 3.19 11.18 -1.03
CA PHE A 12 3.40 11.62 0.34
C PHE A 12 2.99 13.08 0.59
N PRO A 13 3.40 14.08 -0.23
CA PRO A 13 3.09 15.49 0.06
C PRO A 13 1.59 15.84 0.03
N ILE A 14 0.77 15.03 -0.66
CA ILE A 14 -0.66 15.29 -0.79
C ILE A 14 -1.40 14.70 0.41
N VAL A 15 -1.09 13.45 0.73
CA VAL A 15 -1.76 12.74 1.83
C VAL A 15 -1.28 13.27 3.18
N SER A 16 -0.02 13.69 3.30
CA SER A 16 0.50 14.38 4.49
C SER A 16 -0.29 15.64 4.79
N LYS A 17 -0.49 16.50 3.79
CA LYS A 17 -1.27 17.74 3.92
C LYS A 17 -2.76 17.48 4.20
N TRP A 18 -3.30 16.36 3.73
CA TRP A 18 -4.65 15.93 4.10
C TRP A 18 -4.69 15.48 5.56
N ALA A 19 -3.73 14.68 6.01
CA ALA A 19 -3.63 14.18 7.38
C ALA A 19 -3.49 15.33 8.40
N GLU A 20 -2.62 16.30 8.11
CA GLU A 20 -2.45 17.51 8.92
C GLU A 20 -3.76 18.28 9.09
N ARG A 21 -4.50 18.48 7.99
CA ARG A 21 -5.82 19.16 8.01
C ARG A 21 -6.86 18.42 8.85
N ASN A 22 -6.74 17.10 8.95
CA ASN A 22 -7.60 16.24 9.76
C ASN A 22 -7.00 15.97 11.16
N ARG A 23 -5.92 16.67 11.56
CA ARG A 23 -5.25 16.52 12.86
C ARG A 23 -4.73 15.10 13.14
N ILE A 24 -4.37 14.37 12.08
CA ILE A 24 -3.74 13.06 12.19
C ILE A 24 -2.23 13.27 12.32
N ALA A 25 -1.68 12.92 13.48
CA ALA A 25 -0.24 13.00 13.73
C ALA A 25 0.49 11.85 13.04
N PHE A 26 1.57 12.17 12.32
CA PHE A 26 2.49 11.19 11.74
C PHE A 26 3.90 11.78 11.67
N THR A 27 4.90 10.91 11.59
CA THR A 27 6.33 11.32 11.54
C THR A 27 7.04 10.93 10.26
N THR A 28 6.58 9.86 9.60
CA THR A 28 7.23 9.29 8.42
C THR A 28 6.18 8.79 7.43
N TYR A 29 6.61 8.45 6.21
CA TYR A 29 5.75 7.79 5.23
C TYR A 29 5.18 6.47 5.78
N THR A 30 6.04 5.65 6.37
CA THR A 30 5.67 4.34 6.93
C THR A 30 4.60 4.49 8.01
N ASP A 31 4.76 5.48 8.90
CA ASP A 31 3.79 5.78 9.95
C ASP A 31 2.46 6.29 9.36
N LEU A 32 2.52 7.23 8.40
CA LEU A 32 1.31 7.75 7.74
C LEU A 32 0.55 6.67 6.98
N SER A 33 1.25 5.82 6.24
CA SER A 33 0.65 4.72 5.46
C SER A 33 0.06 3.61 6.33
N ALA A 34 0.46 3.50 7.59
CA ALA A 34 -0.13 2.57 8.54
C ALA A 34 -1.38 3.13 9.25
N LYS A 35 -1.71 4.43 9.08
CA LYS A 35 -2.87 5.05 9.74
C LYS A 35 -4.17 4.54 9.15
N GLU A 36 -5.07 4.08 10.02
CA GLU A 36 -6.43 3.68 9.66
C GLU A 36 -7.19 4.76 8.87
N PRO A 37 -7.21 6.05 9.26
CA PRO A 37 -7.84 7.09 8.46
C PRO A 37 -7.31 7.20 7.00
N VAL A 38 -6.05 6.84 6.76
CA VAL A 38 -5.47 6.86 5.40
C VAL A 38 -5.93 5.63 4.61
N LEU A 39 -6.05 4.47 5.25
CA LEU A 39 -6.63 3.29 4.62
C LEU A 39 -8.11 3.52 4.27
N ASP A 40 -8.88 4.17 5.15
CA ASP A 40 -10.27 4.53 4.90
C ASP A 40 -10.42 5.53 3.74
N LEU A 41 -9.55 6.54 3.70
CA LEU A 41 -9.48 7.48 2.57
C LEU A 41 -9.26 6.73 1.26
N LEU A 42 -8.28 5.83 1.22
CA LEU A 42 -7.99 5.06 0.00
C LEU A 42 -9.11 4.08 -0.35
N ARG A 43 -9.73 3.42 0.64
CA ARG A 43 -10.88 2.56 0.41
C ARG A 43 -11.98 3.34 -0.32
N ALA A 44 -12.36 4.51 0.19
CA ALA A 44 -13.39 5.35 -0.41
C ALA A 44 -13.04 5.75 -1.87
N GLU A 45 -11.77 6.04 -2.17
CA GLU A 45 -11.34 6.34 -3.54
C GLU A 45 -11.36 5.10 -4.45
N VAL A 46 -10.97 3.93 -3.94
CA VAL A 46 -11.04 2.66 -4.69
C VAL A 46 -12.50 2.27 -4.95
N GLU A 47 -13.41 2.48 -4.00
CA GLU A 47 -14.86 2.27 -4.19
C GLU A 47 -15.39 3.14 -5.33
N LYS A 48 -15.07 4.44 -5.34
CA LYS A 48 -15.48 5.36 -6.42
C LYS A 48 -14.97 4.89 -7.78
N VAL A 49 -13.70 4.48 -7.88
CA VAL A 49 -13.14 3.96 -9.13
C VAL A 49 -13.82 2.65 -9.54
N ASN A 50 -13.97 1.70 -8.62
CA ASN A 50 -14.64 0.43 -8.89
C ASN A 50 -16.08 0.60 -9.37
N ALA A 51 -16.81 1.60 -8.86
CA ALA A 51 -18.17 1.91 -9.29
C ALA A 51 -18.25 2.29 -10.79
N THR A 52 -17.16 2.80 -11.37
CA THR A 52 -17.08 3.15 -12.79
C THR A 52 -16.64 2.00 -13.70
N LEU A 53 -16.22 0.86 -13.12
CA LEU A 53 -15.63 -0.26 -13.85
C LEU A 53 -16.56 -1.47 -13.90
N PRO A 54 -16.52 -2.27 -14.99
CA PRO A 54 -17.20 -3.55 -15.03
C PRO A 54 -16.56 -4.52 -14.01
N GLU A 55 -17.34 -5.49 -13.53
CA GLU A 55 -16.93 -6.38 -12.44
C GLU A 55 -15.54 -7.03 -12.61
N PRO A 56 -15.17 -7.56 -13.79
CA PRO A 56 -13.85 -8.19 -13.99
C PRO A 56 -12.67 -7.21 -13.84
N GLN A 57 -12.92 -5.91 -13.93
CA GLN A 57 -11.92 -4.84 -13.83
C GLN A 57 -11.86 -4.18 -12.45
N ARG A 58 -12.76 -4.54 -11.53
CA ARG A 58 -12.78 -3.99 -10.16
C ARG A 58 -11.65 -4.59 -9.33
N ILE A 59 -10.98 -3.74 -8.57
CA ILE A 59 -10.01 -4.16 -7.56
C ILE A 59 -10.79 -4.84 -6.44
N ARG A 60 -10.47 -6.11 -6.16
CA ARG A 60 -11.09 -6.87 -5.07
C ARG A 60 -10.35 -6.72 -3.75
N ASP A 61 -9.02 -6.63 -3.80
CA ASP A 61 -8.18 -6.60 -2.61
C ASP A 61 -7.00 -5.65 -2.87
N PHE A 62 -6.62 -4.81 -1.90
CA PHE A 62 -5.45 -3.94 -2.05
C PHE A 62 -4.64 -3.82 -0.77
N VAL A 63 -3.38 -3.43 -0.93
CA VAL A 63 -2.50 -3.01 0.17
C VAL A 63 -1.97 -1.62 -0.11
N LEU A 64 -1.80 -0.82 0.95
CA LEU A 64 -1.02 0.42 0.89
C LEU A 64 0.43 0.07 1.24
N LEU A 65 1.35 0.39 0.32
CA LEU A 65 2.77 0.19 0.54
C LEU A 65 3.31 1.09 1.65
N TYR A 66 4.30 0.58 2.37
CA TYR A 66 4.99 1.22 3.47
C TYR A 66 6.12 2.17 3.03
N LYS A 67 6.38 2.26 1.72
CA LYS A 67 7.31 3.20 1.10
C LYS A 67 6.82 3.59 -0.29
N GLU A 68 7.36 4.68 -0.83
CA GLU A 68 7.20 4.99 -2.24
C GLU A 68 8.07 4.04 -3.11
N LEU A 69 7.58 3.75 -4.31
CA LEU A 69 8.40 3.08 -5.32
C LEU A 69 9.46 4.06 -5.83
N ASP A 70 10.70 3.59 -5.92
CA ASP A 70 11.86 4.43 -6.27
C ASP A 70 12.52 3.96 -7.58
N ALA A 71 13.02 4.91 -8.36
CA ALA A 71 13.82 4.63 -9.55
C ALA A 71 15.23 4.12 -9.18
N ASP A 72 15.79 4.57 -8.06
CA ASP A 72 17.10 4.15 -7.55
C ASP A 72 17.05 2.71 -7.03
N ASP A 73 15.90 2.28 -6.52
CA ASP A 73 15.60 0.88 -6.20
C ASP A 73 15.27 0.02 -7.43
N GLU A 74 15.36 0.58 -8.64
CA GLU A 74 14.98 -0.05 -9.91
C GLU A 74 13.51 -0.50 -9.98
N GLU A 75 12.64 0.04 -9.12
CA GLU A 75 11.22 -0.29 -9.10
C GLU A 75 10.46 0.51 -10.17
N LEU A 76 10.97 1.72 -10.46
CA LEU A 76 10.49 2.60 -11.51
C LEU A 76 11.58 2.87 -12.56
N THR A 77 11.16 3.28 -13.76
CA THR A 77 12.04 4.03 -14.66
C THR A 77 12.23 5.46 -14.13
N ARG A 78 13.24 6.20 -14.62
CA ARG A 78 13.36 7.64 -14.33
C ARG A 78 12.13 8.46 -14.74
N THR A 79 11.35 7.95 -15.68
CA THR A 79 10.05 8.52 -16.12
C THR A 79 8.85 7.99 -15.31
N ARG A 80 9.09 7.36 -14.15
CA ARG A 80 8.09 6.81 -13.22
C ARG A 80 7.23 5.66 -13.78
N LYS A 81 7.69 4.95 -14.82
CA LYS A 81 7.02 3.72 -15.29
C LYS A 81 7.41 2.54 -14.41
N VAL A 82 6.43 1.76 -13.95
CA VAL A 82 6.67 0.58 -13.10
C VAL A 82 7.42 -0.52 -13.85
N ARG A 83 8.51 -1.03 -13.26
CA ARG A 83 9.28 -2.17 -13.75
C ARG A 83 8.71 -3.47 -13.17
N ARG A 84 7.64 -3.98 -13.78
CA ARG A 84 6.86 -5.13 -13.27
C ARG A 84 7.69 -6.36 -12.89
N GLY A 85 8.73 -6.70 -13.66
CA GLY A 85 9.61 -7.83 -13.34
C GLY A 85 10.41 -7.64 -12.04
N VAL A 86 10.82 -6.40 -11.72
CA VAL A 86 11.50 -6.07 -10.46
C VAL A 86 10.49 -6.10 -9.32
N ILE A 87 9.32 -5.49 -9.50
CA ILE A 87 8.24 -5.51 -8.51
C ILE A 87 7.85 -6.94 -8.13
N GLY A 88 7.61 -7.80 -9.13
CA GLY A 88 7.23 -9.19 -8.89
C GLY A 88 8.27 -9.98 -8.09
N ARG A 89 9.57 -9.68 -8.25
CA ARG A 89 10.64 -10.28 -7.44
C ARG A 89 10.72 -9.69 -6.04
N LYS A 90 10.74 -8.36 -5.91
CA LYS A 90 10.91 -7.66 -4.63
C LYS A 90 9.71 -7.82 -3.69
N TYR A 91 8.50 -7.84 -4.25
CA TYR A 91 7.25 -7.87 -3.50
C TYR A 91 6.51 -9.20 -3.65
N GLY A 92 7.18 -10.24 -4.17
CA GLY A 92 6.56 -11.54 -4.44
C GLY A 92 5.79 -12.08 -3.23
N ASP A 93 6.38 -12.03 -2.04
CA ASP A 93 5.75 -12.51 -0.80
C ASP A 93 4.48 -11.74 -0.44
N ILE A 94 4.50 -10.41 -0.59
CA ILE A 94 3.32 -9.56 -0.36
C ILE A 94 2.24 -9.90 -1.38
N ILE A 95 2.61 -10.05 -2.66
CA ILE A 95 1.66 -10.40 -3.69
C ILE A 95 1.06 -11.78 -3.39
N GLU A 96 1.86 -12.80 -3.08
CA GLU A 96 1.31 -14.13 -2.76
C GLU A 96 0.42 -14.13 -1.51
N ALA A 97 0.79 -13.39 -0.47
CA ALA A 97 -0.02 -13.28 0.74
C ALA A 97 -1.41 -12.67 0.47
N ILE A 98 -1.52 -11.66 -0.40
CA ILE A 98 -2.82 -11.12 -0.84
C ILE A 98 -3.69 -12.23 -1.44
N TYR A 99 -3.12 -13.04 -2.34
CA TYR A 99 -3.89 -14.09 -3.03
C TYR A 99 -4.15 -15.33 -2.19
N ARG A 100 -3.39 -15.53 -1.10
CA ARG A 100 -3.70 -16.51 -0.05
C ARG A 100 -4.90 -16.09 0.82
N GLY A 101 -5.26 -14.81 0.80
CA GLY A 101 -6.35 -14.25 1.59
C GLY A 101 -5.91 -13.80 2.98
N ASP A 102 -4.61 -13.54 3.19
CA ASP A 102 -4.11 -12.99 4.43
C ASP A 102 -4.70 -11.59 4.67
N ARG A 103 -5.05 -11.28 5.92
CA ARG A 103 -5.55 -9.95 6.29
C ARG A 103 -4.44 -8.97 6.65
N ALA A 104 -3.31 -9.49 7.09
CA ALA A 104 -2.19 -8.73 7.59
C ALA A 104 -0.89 -9.40 7.13
N ILE A 105 0.04 -8.61 6.59
CA ILE A 105 1.31 -9.10 6.03
C ILE A 105 2.45 -8.42 6.79
N PRO A 106 3.15 -9.14 7.68
CA PRO A 106 4.32 -8.57 8.35
C PRO A 106 5.43 -8.34 7.34
N VAL A 107 6.02 -7.15 7.41
CA VAL A 107 7.16 -6.75 6.58
C VAL A 107 8.32 -6.39 7.50
N ASP A 108 9.45 -7.03 7.27
CA ASP A 108 10.72 -6.70 7.89
C ASP A 108 11.78 -6.56 6.79
N THR A 109 12.07 -5.32 6.42
CA THR A 109 13.04 -5.01 5.35
C THR A 109 14.03 -3.95 5.80
N THR A 110 15.21 -3.94 5.20
CA THR A 110 16.17 -2.84 5.37
C THR A 110 16.13 -1.97 4.11
N ILE A 111 15.74 -0.71 4.26
CA ILE A 111 15.84 0.30 3.20
C ILE A 111 17.20 0.97 3.30
N THR A 112 17.86 1.16 2.15
CA THR A 112 19.06 1.99 2.06
C THR A 112 18.64 3.32 1.47
N PHE A 113 18.85 4.41 2.20
CA PHE A 113 18.58 5.76 1.73
C PHE A 113 19.71 6.26 0.82
N GLN A 114 19.45 7.35 0.10
CA GLN A 114 20.40 7.95 -0.84
C GLN A 114 21.71 8.42 -0.18
N ASP A 115 21.68 8.72 1.12
CA ASP A 115 22.87 9.08 1.91
C ASP A 115 23.67 7.85 2.39
N GLY A 116 23.26 6.63 1.99
CA GLY A 116 23.88 5.37 2.38
C GLY A 116 23.42 4.85 3.75
N THR A 117 22.58 5.60 4.47
CA THR A 117 22.04 5.14 5.75
C THR A 117 21.08 3.97 5.51
N LYS A 118 21.15 2.97 6.39
CA LYS A 118 20.25 1.81 6.35
C LYS A 118 19.27 1.92 7.49
N GLN A 119 17.98 1.91 7.18
CA GLN A 119 16.92 1.84 8.17
C GLN A 119 16.14 0.56 8.00
N ARG A 120 16.07 -0.21 9.08
CA ARG A 120 15.18 -1.35 9.18
C ARG A 120 13.75 -0.84 9.35
N ILE A 121 12.87 -1.23 8.44
CA ILE A 121 11.44 -1.03 8.54
C ILE A 121 10.81 -2.33 8.99
N ARG A 122 10.13 -2.26 10.13
CA ARG A 122 9.21 -3.27 10.61
C ARG A 122 7.82 -2.68 10.64
N THR A 123 6.93 -3.24 9.85
CA THR A 123 5.52 -2.80 9.79
C THR A 123 4.63 -3.95 9.36
N THR A 124 3.33 -3.76 9.48
CA THR A 124 2.34 -4.74 9.02
C THR A 124 1.46 -4.08 7.98
N LEU A 125 1.40 -4.66 6.78
CA LEU A 125 0.49 -4.19 5.74
C LEU A 125 -0.87 -4.83 5.95
N GLN A 126 -1.90 -4.00 6.05
CA GLN A 126 -3.28 -4.46 6.08
C GLN A 126 -3.76 -4.70 4.65
N VAL A 127 -4.33 -5.88 4.41
CA VAL A 127 -5.02 -6.20 3.15
C VAL A 127 -6.46 -5.74 3.28
N VAL A 128 -6.80 -4.71 2.50
CA VAL A 128 -8.15 -4.16 2.45
C VAL A 128 -8.94 -4.90 1.39
N SER A 129 -9.97 -5.62 1.83
CA SER A 129 -10.90 -6.28 0.91
C SER A 129 -12.06 -5.36 0.55
N MET A 130 -12.37 -5.31 -0.74
CA MET A 130 -13.46 -4.52 -1.34
C MET A 130 -14.74 -5.36 -1.54
N ARG A 131 -14.76 -6.59 -1.04
CA ARG A 131 -15.93 -7.47 -1.10
C ARG A 131 -16.91 -7.03 -0.02
N GLU A 132 -18.19 -6.93 -0.38
CA GLU A 132 -19.25 -6.62 0.58
C GLU A 132 -19.19 -7.58 1.77
N GLY A 133 -19.12 -7.05 2.99
CA GLY A 133 -19.16 -7.82 4.24
C GLY A 133 -17.83 -8.21 4.88
N ALA A 134 -16.67 -7.75 4.38
CA ALA A 134 -15.39 -7.98 5.08
C ALA A 134 -15.19 -6.96 6.23
N PRO A 135 -15.22 -7.37 7.52
CA PRO A 135 -14.90 -6.45 8.60
C PRO A 135 -13.42 -6.08 8.51
N MET A 136 -13.13 -4.78 8.55
CA MET A 136 -11.79 -4.29 8.84
C MET A 136 -11.51 -4.69 10.29
N ALA A 137 -10.58 -5.62 10.49
CA ALA A 137 -10.25 -6.08 11.83
C ALA A 137 -9.59 -4.92 12.57
N LEU A 138 -10.30 -4.39 13.58
CA LEU A 138 -9.71 -3.58 14.63
C LEU A 138 -8.49 -4.33 15.18
N ALA A 139 -7.29 -3.86 14.86
CA ALA A 139 -6.10 -4.20 15.62
C ALA A 139 -6.23 -3.43 16.95
N ALA A 140 -6.85 -4.08 17.93
CA ALA A 140 -6.87 -3.61 19.30
C ALA A 140 -5.45 -3.63 19.88
N GLU A 141 -5.11 -2.55 20.60
CA GLU A 141 -3.94 -2.42 21.49
C GLU A 141 -3.78 -3.60 22.45
#